data_AF-A0A4U0Z0Z8-F1
#
_entry.id   AF-A0A4U0Z0Z8-F1
#
_cell.length_a   1.000
_cell.length_b   1.000
_cell.length_c   1.000
_cell.angle_alpha   90.00
_cell.angle_beta   90.00
_cell.angle_gamma   90.00
#
_symmetry.space_group_name_H-M   'P 1'
#
loop_
_entity.id
_entity.type
_entity.pdbx_description
1 polymer ?
#
loop_
_entity_poly.entity_id
_entity_poly.type
_entity_poly.pdbx_seq_one_letter_code
_entity_poly.pdbx_strand_id
1 'polypeptide(L)'
;MSLCVAAAGSVLALAVTGFELSWTHSVTRGLWWERWEVAEAGLRPVEARIEGSGAGMEVPEGARLSDGVWRYAPTLPPQREVFLAASG
;
A
#
# COMPACT_ATOMS: atom_id res chain seq x y z
N MET A 1 -9.50 11.38 12.98
CA MET A 1 -10.02 11.35 11.59
C MET A 1 -10.57 9.95 11.32
N SER A 2 -11.50 9.81 10.37
CA SER A 2 -12.04 8.50 9.98
C SER A 2 -11.54 8.11 8.59
N LEU A 3 -11.15 6.85 8.42
CA LEU A 3 -10.92 6.26 7.10
C LEU A 3 -12.29 5.88 6.51
N CYS A 4 -12.55 6.27 5.27
CA CYS A 4 -13.74 5.83 4.53
C CYS A 4 -13.33 4.80 3.48
N VAL A 5 -13.98 3.63 3.48
CA VAL A 5 -13.81 2.60 2.45
C VAL A 5 -15.10 2.52 1.64
N ALA A 6 -14.99 2.77 0.33
CA ALA A 6 -16.10 2.67 -0.60
C ALA A 6 -15.96 1.41 -1.47
N ALA A 7 -16.95 0.53 -1.44
CA ALA A 7 -16.96 -0.70 -2.23
C ALA A 7 -18.40 -1.13 -2.52
N ALA A 8 -18.65 -1.63 -3.75
CA ALA A 8 -19.95 -2.15 -4.17
C ALA A 8 -21.15 -1.24 -3.84
N GLY A 9 -20.99 0.08 -4.01
CA GLY A 9 -22.03 1.08 -3.73
C GLY A 9 -22.26 1.39 -2.25
N SER A 10 -21.47 0.82 -1.34
CA SER A 10 -21.54 1.06 0.10
C SER A 10 -20.31 1.82 0.60
N VAL A 11 -20.45 2.56 1.70
CA VAL A 11 -19.35 3.27 2.38
C VAL A 11 -19.30 2.87 3.85
N LEU A 12 -18.12 2.48 4.31
CA LEU A 12 -17.82 2.18 5.70
C LEU A 12 -16.86 3.24 6.27
N ALA A 13 -17.22 3.85 7.39
CA ALA A 13 -16.35 4.78 8.12
C ALA A 13 -15.70 4.07 9.32
N LEU A 14 -14.38 4.16 9.43
CA LEU A 14 -13.55 3.48 10.43
C LEU A 14 -12.76 4.51 11.24
N ALA A 15 -12.87 4.45 12.57
CA ALA A 15 -12.05 5.23 13.49
C ALA A 15 -10.71 4.52 13.72
N VAL A 16 -9.76 4.72 12.80
CA VAL A 16 -8.42 4.12 12.83
C VAL A 16 -7.33 5.16 12.56
N THR A 17 -6.12 4.89 13.02
CA THR A 17 -4.94 5.76 12.78
C THR A 17 -4.09 5.28 11.60
N GLY A 18 -4.34 4.07 11.10
CA GLY A 18 -3.61 3.49 9.98
C GLY A 18 -4.26 2.18 9.50
N PHE A 19 -3.79 1.69 8.37
CA PHE A 19 -4.26 0.47 7.74
C PHE A 19 -3.16 -0.17 6.89
N GLU A 20 -3.36 -1.44 6.55
CA GLU A 20 -2.49 -2.17 5.62
C GLU A 20 -3.33 -2.58 4.40
N LEU A 21 -2.75 -2.38 3.21
CA LEU A 21 -3.25 -2.94 1.97
C LEU A 21 -2.37 -4.12 1.63
N SER A 22 -2.94 -5.31 1.43
CA SER A 22 -2.22 -6.50 0.99
C SER A 22 -2.90 -7.11 -0.22
N TRP A 23 -2.09 -7.53 -1.20
CA TRP A 23 -2.59 -8.11 -2.44
C TRP A 23 -1.58 -9.09 -3.03
N THR A 24 -2.09 -10.07 -3.77
CA THR A 24 -1.25 -10.96 -4.57
C THR A 24 -1.00 -10.30 -5.92
N HIS A 25 0.26 -10.13 -6.29
CA HIS A 25 0.60 -9.56 -7.58
C HIS A 25 0.27 -10.55 -8.70
N SER A 26 -0.55 -10.17 -9.68
CA SER A 26 -1.10 -11.11 -10.68
C SER A 26 -0.05 -11.85 -11.50
N VAL A 27 1.06 -11.21 -11.81
CA VAL A 27 2.12 -11.79 -12.65
C VAL A 27 3.12 -12.61 -11.85
N THR A 28 3.67 -12.04 -10.77
CA THR A 28 4.70 -12.71 -9.95
C THR A 28 4.09 -13.66 -8.92
N ARG A 29 2.77 -13.54 -8.67
CA ARG A 29 1.99 -14.30 -7.68
C ARG A 29 2.50 -14.20 -6.24
N GLY A 30 3.38 -13.23 -5.98
CA GLY A 30 3.91 -12.91 -4.65
C GLY A 30 2.95 -12.05 -3.84
N LEU A 31 3.07 -12.09 -2.51
CA LEU A 31 2.29 -11.27 -1.61
C LEU A 31 2.98 -9.92 -1.42
N TRP A 32 2.31 -8.85 -1.82
CA TRP A 32 2.77 -7.48 -1.63
C TRP A 32 1.89 -6.78 -0.61
N TRP A 33 2.47 -5.81 0.09
CA TRP A 33 1.69 -4.97 0.98
C TRP A 33 2.26 -3.57 1.14
N GLU A 34 1.39 -2.67 1.57
CA GLU A 34 1.70 -1.30 1.94
C GLU A 34 1.02 -0.95 3.27
N ARG A 35 1.75 -0.25 4.15
CA ARG A 35 1.20 0.36 5.35
C ARG A 35 1.00 1.84 5.15
N TRP A 36 -0.13 2.30 5.65
CA TRP A 36 -0.62 3.65 5.50
C TRP A 36 -1.03 4.21 6.86
N GLU A 37 -0.80 5.50 7.05
CA GLU A 37 -1.29 6.27 8.19
C GLU A 37 -2.42 7.21 7.75
N VAL A 38 -3.42 7.38 8.62
CA VAL A 38 -4.50 8.35 8.44
C VAL A 38 -4.09 9.63 9.17
N ALA A 39 -3.59 10.60 8.41
CA ALA A 39 -3.14 11.89 8.92
C ALA A 39 -4.13 13.01 8.56
N GLU A 40 -3.99 14.17 9.20
CA GLU A 40 -4.80 15.35 8.85
C GLU A 40 -4.59 15.81 7.41
N ALA A 41 -3.37 15.63 6.88
CA ALA A 41 -3.04 15.96 5.50
C ALA A 41 -3.54 14.92 4.48
N GLY A 42 -4.07 13.78 4.92
CA GLY A 42 -4.53 12.68 4.06
C GLY A 42 -3.94 11.32 4.44
N LEU A 43 -4.09 10.35 3.54
CA LEU A 43 -3.58 9.00 3.66
C LEU A 43 -2.10 8.98 3.26
N ARG A 44 -1.21 8.70 4.22
CA ARG A 44 0.24 8.75 4.00
C ARG A 44 0.80 7.34 3.93
N PRO A 45 1.43 6.91 2.82
CA PRO A 45 2.13 5.64 2.79
C PRO A 45 3.41 5.76 3.63
N VAL A 46 3.70 4.74 4.45
CA VAL A 46 4.83 4.78 5.38
C VAL A 46 5.80 3.61 5.22
N GLU A 47 5.33 2.47 4.73
CA GLU A 47 6.18 1.35 4.35
C GLU A 47 5.51 0.55 3.23
N ALA A 48 6.30 -0.01 2.34
CA ALA A 48 5.87 -0.97 1.33
C ALA A 48 6.84 -2.16 1.32
N ARG A 49 6.31 -3.34 0.98
CA ARG A 49 7.07 -4.58 0.82
C ARG A 49 6.79 -5.21 -0.53
N ILE A 50 7.86 -5.57 -1.24
CA ILE A 50 7.81 -6.35 -2.48
C ILE A 50 8.76 -7.54 -2.40
N GLU A 51 8.43 -8.64 -3.06
CA GLU A 51 9.27 -9.85 -3.06
C GLU A 51 10.49 -9.76 -3.99
N GLY A 52 10.50 -8.83 -4.94
CA GLY A 52 11.63 -8.63 -5.85
C GLY A 52 11.27 -7.79 -7.09
N SER A 53 12.28 -7.56 -7.93
CA SER A 53 12.08 -6.97 -9.26
C SER A 53 11.29 -7.95 -10.13
N GLY A 54 10.14 -7.52 -10.63
CA GLY A 54 9.26 -8.34 -11.47
C GLY A 54 8.17 -7.50 -12.10
N ALA A 55 7.62 -8.00 -13.22
CA ALA A 55 6.49 -7.45 -13.99
C ALA A 55 6.11 -5.99 -13.68
N GLY A 56 6.93 -5.06 -14.18
CA GLY A 56 6.64 -3.62 -14.15
C GLY A 56 7.09 -2.88 -12.89
N MET A 57 7.69 -3.56 -11.91
CA MET A 57 8.20 -2.92 -10.68
C MET A 57 9.70 -3.18 -10.52
N GLU A 58 10.44 -2.10 -10.33
CA GLU A 58 11.84 -2.09 -9.95
C GLU A 58 11.96 -1.93 -8.44
N VAL A 59 13.00 -2.51 -7.83
CA VAL A 59 13.28 -2.32 -6.41
C VAL A 59 13.71 -0.85 -6.21
N PRO A 60 12.98 -0.06 -5.41
CA PRO A 60 13.31 1.36 -5.24
C PRO A 60 14.69 1.56 -4.61
N GLU A 61 15.31 2.69 -4.94
CA GLU A 61 16.55 3.11 -4.29
C GLU A 61 16.34 3.23 -2.76
N GLY A 62 17.28 2.70 -1.98
CA GLY A 62 17.20 2.70 -0.52
C GLY A 62 16.33 1.58 0.07
N ALA A 63 15.73 0.71 -0.75
CA ALA A 63 15.07 -0.49 -0.26
C ALA A 63 16.06 -1.44 0.43
N ARG A 64 15.60 -2.08 1.51
CA ARG A 64 16.38 -3.04 2.30
C ARG A 64 15.81 -4.43 2.16
N LEU A 65 16.66 -5.40 1.84
CA LEU A 65 16.29 -6.81 1.81
C LEU A 65 16.32 -7.38 3.24
N SER A 66 15.20 -7.90 3.72
CA SER A 66 15.07 -8.63 4.98
C SER A 66 14.16 -9.82 4.76
N ASP A 67 14.52 -11.01 5.23
CA ASP A 67 13.67 -12.20 5.15
C ASP A 67 13.15 -12.52 3.74
N GLY A 68 14.02 -12.32 2.73
CA GLY A 68 13.71 -12.57 1.32
C GLY A 68 12.80 -11.54 0.67
N VAL A 69 12.52 -10.41 1.33
CA VAL A 69 11.66 -9.34 0.79
C VAL A 69 12.27 -7.96 0.93
N TRP A 70 12.00 -7.11 -0.06
CA TRP A 70 12.44 -5.73 -0.08
C TRP A 70 11.45 -4.86 0.65
N ARG A 71 11.96 -4.04 1.57
CA ARG A 71 11.19 -3.06 2.34
C ARG A 71 11.68 -1.66 2.03
N TYR A 72 10.77 -0.73 1.81
CA TYR A 72 11.10 0.67 1.56
C TYR A 72 10.00 1.60 2.06
N ALA A 73 10.32 2.87 2.23
CA ALA A 73 9.35 3.93 2.50
C ALA A 73 8.99 4.60 1.16
N PRO A 74 7.71 4.57 0.72
CA PRO A 74 7.31 5.23 -0.52
C PRO A 74 7.51 6.75 -0.45
N THR A 75 8.12 7.32 -1.50
CA THR A 75 8.36 8.76 -1.62
C THR A 75 7.15 9.47 -2.23
N LEU A 76 5.98 9.32 -1.60
CA LEU A 76 4.72 9.88 -2.06
C LEU A 76 4.15 10.85 -0.99
N PRO A 77 3.69 12.05 -1.36
CA PRO A 77 3.00 12.92 -0.41
C PRO A 77 1.71 12.27 0.10
N PRO A 78 1.12 12.75 1.21
CA PRO A 78 -0.20 12.31 1.63
C PRO A 78 -1.22 12.41 0.50
N GLN A 79 -1.98 11.35 0.30
CA GLN A 79 -3.01 11.23 -0.73
C GLN A 79 -4.37 11.55 -0.14
N ARG A 80 -5.21 12.28 -0.88
CA ARG A 80 -6.59 12.52 -0.47
C ARG A 80 -7.41 11.23 -0.54
N GLU A 81 -7.19 10.44 -1.58
CA GLU A 81 -7.92 9.22 -1.92
C GLU A 81 -6.94 8.20 -2.51
N VAL A 82 -7.22 6.91 -2.28
CA VAL A 82 -6.48 5.80 -2.90
C VAL A 82 -7.50 4.94 -3.64
N PHE A 83 -7.30 4.78 -4.95
CA PHE A 83 -8.13 3.92 -5.78
C PHE A 83 -7.48 2.54 -5.91
N LEU A 84 -8.16 1.52 -5.41
CA LEU A 84 -7.71 0.14 -5.53
C LEU A 84 -8.18 -0.41 -6.88
N ALA A 85 -7.22 -0.65 -7.79
CA ALA A 85 -7.48 -1.39 -9.01
C ALA A 85 -7.48 -2.89 -8.72
N ALA A 86 -8.27 -3.67 -9.46
CA ALA A 86 -8.20 -5.13 -9.41
C ALA A 86 -6.86 -5.58 -10.03
N SER A 87 -5.86 -5.86 -9.19
CA SER A 87 -4.59 -6.45 -9.59
C SER A 87 -4.67 -7.98 -9.63
N GLY A 88 -5.75 -8.50 -10.24
CA GLY A 88 -6.02 -9.94 -10.40
C GLY A 88 -5.21 -10.56 -11.52
#